data_AF-A0A2S8PA32-F1
#
_entry.id   AF-A0A2S8PA32-F1
#
_cell.length_a   1.000
_cell.length_b   1.000
_cell.length_c   1.000
_cell.angle_alpha   90.00
_cell.angle_beta   90.00
_cell.angle_gamma   90.00
#
_symmetry.space_group_name_H-M   'P 1'
#
loop_
_entity.id
_entity.type
_entity.pdbx_description
1 polymer ?
#
loop_
_entity_poly.entity_id
_entity_poly.type
_entity_poly.pdbx_seq_one_letter_code
_entity_poly.pdbx_strand_id
1 'polypeptide(L)'
;MQDWNDITMMNANTLRKRMRILAVLDIIFSEEEWLRVHHYEAELQPDVAWGSINNGAGDHLHVLFTNSGTLIKGFDHESPLSPHAREDGEIYPGMYDEVPETLMAVLRDHEETLDLEDVTFCIWQEENDVQWRIGSWIQLAMAEEG
;
A
#
# COMPACT_ATOMS: atom_id res chain seq x y z
N MET A 1 -11.94 -11.14 -24.34
CA MET A 1 -11.99 -9.99 -23.42
C MET A 1 -12.32 -10.60 -22.07
N GLN A 2 -11.35 -10.71 -21.18
CA GLN A 2 -11.55 -11.36 -19.88
C GLN A 2 -12.66 -10.58 -19.16
N ASP A 3 -13.73 -11.24 -18.73
CA ASP A 3 -14.71 -10.63 -17.83
C ASP A 3 -14.02 -10.43 -16.48
N TRP A 4 -13.70 -9.18 -16.13
CA TRP A 4 -13.08 -8.82 -14.85
C TRP A 4 -14.12 -8.70 -13.71
N ASN A 5 -15.38 -9.03 -13.98
CA ASN A 5 -16.51 -8.88 -13.06
C ASN A 5 -16.44 -9.76 -11.80
N ASP A 6 -15.56 -10.78 -11.78
CA ASP A 6 -15.40 -11.71 -10.66
C ASP A 6 -14.05 -11.57 -9.94
N ILE A 7 -13.29 -10.48 -10.15
CA ILE A 7 -12.09 -10.25 -9.35
C ILE A 7 -12.49 -9.78 -7.97
N THR A 8 -12.87 -10.74 -7.14
CA THR A 8 -12.86 -10.57 -5.69
C THR A 8 -11.43 -10.20 -5.31
N MET A 9 -11.26 -9.00 -4.75
CA MET A 9 -9.97 -8.59 -4.21
C MET A 9 -9.46 -9.66 -3.25
N MET A 10 -8.17 -9.95 -3.35
CA MET A 10 -7.51 -10.90 -2.50
C MET A 10 -7.60 -10.50 -1.03
N ASN A 11 -7.92 -11.42 -0.12
CA ASN A 11 -7.81 -11.14 1.32
C ASN A 11 -6.35 -10.98 1.77
N ALA A 12 -6.12 -10.35 2.93
CA ALA A 12 -4.78 -10.05 3.43
C ALA A 12 -3.89 -11.30 3.59
N ASN A 13 -4.45 -12.43 4.02
CA ASN A 13 -3.70 -13.68 4.20
C ASN A 13 -3.12 -14.21 2.88
N THR A 14 -3.94 -14.18 1.82
CA THR A 14 -3.49 -14.64 0.51
C THR A 14 -2.50 -13.65 -0.10
N LEU A 15 -2.72 -12.33 0.12
CA LEU A 15 -1.79 -11.28 -0.28
C LEU A 15 -0.42 -11.49 0.36
N ARG A 16 -0.36 -11.65 1.69
CA ARG A 16 0.88 -11.91 2.45
C ARG A 16 1.65 -13.10 1.90
N LYS A 17 0.94 -14.21 1.61
CA LYS A 17 1.56 -15.40 1.03
C LYS A 17 2.16 -15.13 -0.35
N ARG A 18 1.46 -14.39 -1.22
CA ARG A 18 1.93 -14.09 -2.57
C ARG A 18 3.10 -13.12 -2.57
N MET A 19 3.07 -12.08 -1.74
CA MET A 19 4.19 -11.14 -1.62
C MET A 19 5.48 -11.85 -1.20
N ARG A 20 5.40 -12.76 -0.21
CA ARG A 20 6.55 -13.58 0.20
C ARG A 20 7.10 -14.43 -0.94
N ILE A 21 6.23 -15.04 -1.74
CA ILE A 21 6.65 -15.85 -2.90
C ILE A 21 7.36 -14.98 -3.93
N LEU A 22 6.78 -13.83 -4.28
CA LEU A 22 7.36 -12.92 -5.27
C LEU A 22 8.70 -12.36 -4.81
N ALA A 23 8.83 -11.95 -3.55
CA ALA A 23 10.11 -11.49 -2.99
C ALA A 23 11.19 -12.59 -3.03
N VAL A 24 10.83 -13.84 -2.70
CA VAL A 24 11.77 -14.97 -2.81
C VAL A 24 12.17 -15.23 -4.27
N LEU A 25 11.24 -15.12 -5.21
CA LEU A 25 11.55 -15.27 -6.63
C LEU A 25 12.52 -14.17 -7.10
N ASP A 26 12.32 -12.92 -6.69
CA ASP A 26 13.22 -11.82 -7.05
C ASP A 26 14.62 -12.01 -6.47
N ILE A 27 14.75 -12.55 -5.25
CA ILE A 27 16.05 -12.94 -4.67
C ILE A 27 16.72 -14.05 -5.49
N ILE A 28 15.96 -15.02 -5.99
CA ILE A 28 16.49 -16.13 -6.80
C ILE A 28 16.94 -15.64 -8.19
N PHE A 29 16.17 -14.75 -8.81
CA PHE A 29 16.43 -14.29 -10.18
C PHE A 29 17.40 -13.12 -10.27
N SER A 30 17.57 -12.34 -9.21
CA SER A 30 18.47 -11.18 -9.18
C SER A 30 19.35 -11.18 -7.93
N GLU A 31 20.66 -11.30 -8.15
CA GLU A 31 21.67 -11.11 -7.09
C GLU A 31 21.74 -9.64 -6.65
N GLU A 32 21.54 -8.72 -7.58
CA GLU A 32 21.53 -7.27 -7.35
C GLU A 32 20.22 -6.85 -6.67
N GLU A 33 20.32 -6.33 -5.46
CA GLU A 33 19.17 -5.94 -4.63
C GLU A 33 18.37 -4.80 -5.27
N TRP A 34 19.04 -3.78 -5.81
CA TRP A 34 18.40 -2.62 -6.44
C TRP A 34 17.63 -2.94 -7.74
N LEU A 35 17.80 -4.14 -8.29
CA LEU A 35 17.02 -4.62 -9.45
C LEU A 35 15.78 -5.43 -9.04
N ARG A 36 15.60 -5.74 -7.75
CA ARG A 36 14.45 -6.49 -7.26
C ARG A 36 13.24 -5.57 -7.18
N VAL A 37 12.09 -6.06 -7.63
CA VAL A 37 10.85 -5.29 -7.63
C VAL A 37 10.07 -5.53 -6.35
N HIS A 38 10.07 -6.77 -5.87
CA HIS A 38 9.31 -7.22 -4.71
C HIS A 38 10.25 -7.44 -3.52
N HIS A 39 9.91 -6.82 -2.39
CA HIS A 39 10.60 -7.00 -1.13
C HIS A 39 9.62 -7.45 -0.05
N TYR A 40 10.14 -8.22 0.91
CA TYR A 40 9.36 -8.66 2.06
C TYR A 40 10.27 -8.79 3.28
N GLU A 41 9.98 -8.02 4.32
CA GLU A 41 10.57 -8.11 5.64
C GLU A 41 9.58 -8.79 6.59
N ALA A 42 10.02 -9.89 7.22
CA ALA A 42 9.17 -10.66 8.12
C ALA A 42 8.94 -9.95 9.46
N GLU A 43 9.87 -9.07 9.85
CA GLU A 43 9.83 -8.33 11.11
C GLU A 43 10.37 -6.91 10.88
N LEU A 44 9.50 -5.99 10.46
CA LEU A 44 9.82 -4.55 10.43
C LEU A 44 9.95 -4.01 11.86
N GLN A 45 9.05 -4.49 12.72
CA GLN A 45 9.06 -4.32 14.17
C GLN A 45 8.32 -5.51 14.80
N PRO A 46 8.31 -5.67 16.13
CA PRO A 46 7.58 -6.75 16.78
C PRO A 46 6.12 -6.84 16.29
N ASP A 47 5.71 -8.03 15.86
CA ASP A 47 4.38 -8.34 15.34
C ASP A 47 3.94 -7.60 14.05
N VAL A 48 4.87 -6.95 13.35
CA VAL A 48 4.61 -6.26 12.08
C VAL A 48 5.54 -6.77 10.99
N ALA A 49 4.95 -7.30 9.93
CA ALA A 49 5.67 -7.61 8.71
C ALA A 49 5.38 -6.56 7.63
N TRP A 50 6.35 -6.34 6.76
CA TRP A 50 6.26 -5.35 5.69
C TRP A 50 6.56 -6.01 4.34
N GLY A 51 5.76 -5.69 3.33
CA GLY A 51 6.09 -5.98 1.94
C GLY A 51 6.07 -4.71 1.11
N SER A 52 6.95 -4.62 0.11
CA SER A 52 6.93 -3.52 -0.84
C SER A 52 7.07 -4.00 -2.28
N ILE A 53 6.55 -3.19 -3.19
CA ILE A 53 6.71 -3.32 -4.64
C ILE A 53 7.21 -1.96 -5.12
N ASN A 54 8.33 -1.91 -5.81
CA ASN A 54 8.86 -0.69 -6.41
C ASN A 54 9.27 -1.02 -7.85
N ASN A 55 8.69 -0.32 -8.83
CA ASN A 55 8.94 -0.60 -10.24
C ASN A 55 10.22 0.07 -10.79
N GLY A 56 10.92 0.85 -9.96
CA GLY A 56 12.10 1.62 -10.34
C GLY A 56 11.81 2.79 -11.30
N ALA A 57 10.53 3.11 -11.51
CA ALA A 57 10.05 4.10 -12.46
C ALA A 57 9.09 5.12 -11.82
N GLY A 58 9.09 5.23 -10.49
CA GLY A 58 8.33 6.22 -9.74
C GLY A 58 7.07 5.68 -9.06
N ASP A 59 6.66 4.44 -9.32
CA ASP A 59 5.50 3.85 -8.64
C ASP A 59 5.93 2.84 -7.59
N HIS A 60 5.28 2.94 -6.43
CA HIS A 60 5.54 2.03 -5.32
C HIS A 60 4.30 1.71 -4.52
N LEU A 61 4.36 0.57 -3.84
CA LEU A 61 3.31 0.06 -2.99
C LEU A 61 3.93 -0.54 -1.73
N HIS A 62 3.38 -0.17 -0.58
CA HIS A 62 3.77 -0.73 0.72
C HIS A 62 2.58 -1.42 1.35
N VAL A 63 2.84 -2.58 1.96
CA VAL A 63 1.84 -3.37 2.69
C VAL A 63 2.34 -3.66 4.09
N LEU A 64 1.58 -3.26 5.10
CA LEU A 64 1.81 -3.61 6.50
C LEU A 64 0.88 -4.74 6.89
N PHE A 65 1.45 -5.82 7.42
CA PHE A 65 0.69 -6.92 8.04
C PHE A 65 0.89 -6.85 9.55
N THR A 66 -0.17 -6.52 10.28
CA THR A 66 -0.17 -6.40 11.74
C THR A 66 -1.18 -7.37 12.36
N ASN A 67 -1.15 -7.53 13.68
CA ASN A 67 -2.21 -8.25 14.40
C ASN A 67 -3.56 -7.52 14.37
N SER A 68 -3.57 -6.18 14.22
CA SER A 68 -4.80 -5.37 14.20
C SER A 68 -5.45 -5.25 12.82
N GLY A 69 -4.81 -5.77 11.79
CA GLY A 69 -5.25 -5.62 10.40
C GLY A 69 -4.08 -5.52 9.42
N THR A 70 -4.43 -5.29 8.15
CA THR A 70 -3.48 -5.10 7.06
C THR A 70 -3.76 -3.78 6.37
N LEU A 71 -2.71 -3.01 6.10
CA LEU A 71 -2.80 -1.73 5.38
C LEU A 71 -2.04 -1.84 4.06
N ILE A 72 -2.60 -1.26 3.00
CA ILE A 72 -1.93 -1.05 1.73
C ILE A 72 -1.95 0.45 1.45
N LYS A 73 -0.77 1.05 1.25
CA LYS A 73 -0.64 2.35 0.59
C LYS A 73 0.08 2.16 -0.74
N GLY A 74 -0.32 2.91 -1.74
CA GLY A 74 0.41 2.98 -3.00
C GLY A 74 0.52 4.40 -3.49
N PHE A 75 1.49 4.57 -4.37
CA PHE A 75 1.83 5.80 -5.04
C PHE A 75 1.96 5.51 -6.53
N ASP A 76 1.33 6.37 -7.31
CA ASP A 76 1.39 6.40 -8.76
C ASP A 76 1.83 7.82 -9.13
N HIS A 77 3.02 7.95 -9.68
CA HIS A 77 3.61 9.27 -9.92
C HIS A 77 2.85 10.10 -10.96
N GLU A 78 2.05 9.45 -11.83
CA GLU A 78 1.21 10.12 -12.82
C GLU A 78 -0.20 10.43 -12.30
N SER A 79 -0.53 10.01 -11.08
CA SER A 79 -1.87 10.19 -10.51
C SER A 79 -2.20 11.66 -10.26
N PRO A 80 -3.41 12.13 -10.57
CA PRO A 80 -3.88 13.46 -10.16
C PRO A 80 -4.03 13.60 -8.64
N LEU A 81 -4.09 12.48 -7.90
CA LEU A 81 -4.15 12.48 -6.43
C LEU A 81 -2.76 12.58 -5.78
N SER A 82 -1.70 12.56 -6.59
CA SER A 82 -0.32 12.69 -6.12
C SER A 82 -0.11 14.06 -5.43
N PRO A 83 0.59 14.13 -4.29
CA PRO A 83 1.03 15.39 -3.71
C PRO A 83 1.80 16.25 -4.72
N HIS A 84 2.58 15.61 -5.61
CA HIS A 84 3.37 16.28 -6.65
C HIS A 84 2.50 16.89 -7.77
N ALA A 85 1.24 16.48 -7.89
CA ALA A 85 0.28 17.07 -8.82
C ALA A 85 -0.45 18.30 -8.22
N ARG A 86 -0.27 18.57 -6.92
CA ARG A 86 -0.96 19.65 -6.20
C ARG A 86 -0.04 20.86 -6.00
N GLU A 87 -0.64 22.06 -6.00
CA GLU A 87 0.11 23.31 -5.80
C GLU A 87 0.68 23.44 -4.37
N ASP A 88 0.01 22.86 -3.38
CA ASP A 88 0.42 22.89 -1.98
C ASP A 88 1.48 21.82 -1.65
N GLY A 89 1.64 20.80 -2.51
CA GLY A 89 2.55 19.68 -2.26
C GLY A 89 2.08 18.74 -1.14
N GLU A 90 0.84 18.88 -0.67
CA GLU A 90 0.31 18.15 0.48
C GLU A 90 -0.37 16.84 0.06
N ILE A 91 -0.48 15.89 1.00
CA ILE A 91 -1.26 14.66 0.80
C ILE A 91 -2.72 15.01 0.47
N TYR A 92 -3.31 14.26 -0.46
CA TYR A 92 -4.71 14.46 -0.85
C TYR A 92 -5.64 14.45 0.39
N PRO A 93 -6.55 15.44 0.53
CA PRO A 93 -7.38 15.57 1.73
C PRO A 93 -8.13 14.30 2.10
N GLY A 94 -8.00 13.88 3.35
CA GLY A 94 -8.70 12.72 3.88
C GLY A 94 -8.06 11.36 3.62
N MET A 95 -6.91 11.29 2.94
CA MET A 95 -6.24 10.03 2.57
C MET A 95 -6.09 9.05 3.74
N TYR A 96 -5.72 9.58 4.91
CA TYR A 96 -5.44 8.80 6.12
C TYR A 96 -6.45 9.00 7.26
N ASP A 97 -7.44 9.88 7.11
CA ASP A 97 -8.31 10.33 8.21
C ASP A 97 -9.10 9.19 8.87
N GLU A 98 -9.48 8.18 8.09
CA GLU A 98 -10.27 7.03 8.55
C GLU A 98 -9.43 5.75 8.75
N VAL A 99 -8.12 5.81 8.55
CA VAL A 99 -7.24 4.67 8.81
C VAL A 99 -7.25 4.37 10.32
N PRO A 100 -7.45 3.11 10.74
CA PRO A 100 -7.41 2.74 12.14
C PRO A 100 -6.11 3.19 12.80
N GLU A 101 -6.22 3.81 13.99
CA GLU A 101 -5.07 4.40 14.69
C GLU A 101 -3.93 3.40 14.92
N THR A 102 -4.25 2.12 15.14
CA THR A 102 -3.25 1.06 15.30
C THR A 102 -2.39 0.83 14.05
N LEU A 103 -2.95 1.04 12.86
CA LEU A 103 -2.23 0.96 11.58
C LEU A 103 -1.53 2.28 11.28
N MET A 104 -2.18 3.42 11.58
CA MET A 104 -1.60 4.75 11.36
C MET A 104 -0.38 4.99 12.25
N ALA A 105 -0.37 4.49 13.49
CA ALA A 105 0.80 4.57 14.37
C ALA A 105 2.02 3.90 13.73
N VAL A 106 1.86 2.71 13.14
CA VAL A 106 2.95 2.02 12.44
C VAL A 106 3.44 2.80 11.22
N LEU A 107 2.53 3.42 10.46
CA LEU A 107 2.89 4.29 9.34
C LEU A 107 3.75 5.48 9.79
N ARG A 108 3.39 6.14 10.89
CA ARG A 108 4.15 7.27 11.45
C ARG A 108 5.50 6.84 12.01
N ASP A 109 5.54 5.71 12.73
CA ASP A 109 6.78 5.19 13.32
C ASP A 109 7.82 4.78 12.26
N HIS A 110 7.38 4.50 11.03
CA HIS A 110 8.22 4.07 9.90
C HIS A 110 8.07 4.97 8.66
N GLU A 111 7.82 6.27 8.86
CA GLU A 111 7.49 7.21 7.77
C GLU A 111 8.54 7.25 6.65
N GLU A 112 9.83 7.17 6.98
CA GLU A 112 10.93 7.15 6.03
C GLU A 112 11.00 5.85 5.21
N THR A 113 10.64 4.71 5.81
CA THR A 113 10.68 3.40 5.13
C THR A 113 9.44 3.18 4.27
N LEU A 114 8.34 3.83 4.63
CA LEU A 114 7.03 3.66 4.01
C LEU A 114 6.66 4.83 3.09
N ASP A 115 7.56 5.80 2.91
CA ASP A 115 7.37 7.02 2.12
C ASP A 115 6.00 7.65 2.39
N LEU A 116 5.71 7.98 3.65
CA LEU A 116 4.36 8.34 4.14
C LEU A 116 3.66 9.39 3.27
N GLU A 117 4.42 10.38 2.78
CA GLU A 117 3.91 11.47 1.94
C GLU A 117 3.60 11.05 0.51
N ASP A 118 4.38 10.12 -0.07
CA ASP A 118 4.12 9.61 -1.42
C ASP A 118 2.96 8.60 -1.37
N VAL A 119 1.75 9.10 -1.55
CA VAL A 119 0.52 8.32 -1.54
C VAL A 119 -0.52 8.86 -2.53
N THR A 120 -1.15 7.95 -3.25
CA THR A 120 -2.29 8.23 -4.14
C THR A 120 -3.51 7.40 -3.78
N PHE A 121 -3.34 6.34 -2.98
CA PHE A 121 -4.41 5.62 -2.34
C PHE A 121 -3.94 4.94 -1.06
N CYS A 122 -4.87 4.80 -0.12
CA CYS A 122 -4.71 3.97 1.07
C CYS A 122 -5.97 3.16 1.33
N ILE A 123 -5.81 1.85 1.50
CA ILE A 123 -6.88 0.91 1.85
C ILE A 123 -6.44 0.00 2.99
N TRP A 124 -7.38 -0.52 3.75
CA TRP A 124 -7.06 -1.41 4.87
C TRP A 124 -8.10 -2.52 5.05
N GLN A 125 -7.68 -3.58 5.71
CA GLN A 125 -8.53 -4.64 6.21
C GLN A 125 -8.35 -4.71 7.72
N GLU A 126 -9.42 -4.57 8.47
CA GLU A 126 -9.41 -4.72 9.93
C GLU A 126 -9.25 -6.19 10.33
N GLU A 127 -8.88 -6.44 11.59
CA GLU A 127 -8.79 -7.78 12.14
C GLU A 127 -10.09 -8.56 11.93
N ASN A 128 -9.99 -9.78 11.39
CA ASN A 128 -11.12 -10.68 11.10
C ASN A 128 -12.12 -10.19 10.03
N ASP A 129 -11.88 -9.05 9.39
CA ASP A 129 -12.64 -8.63 8.21
C ASP A 129 -12.13 -9.36 6.95
N VAL A 130 -13.02 -9.59 6.00
CA VAL A 130 -12.69 -10.16 4.69
C VAL A 130 -12.75 -9.10 3.58
N GLN A 131 -13.35 -7.94 3.87
CA GLN A 131 -13.46 -6.83 2.94
C GLN A 131 -12.34 -5.83 3.15
N TRP A 132 -11.96 -5.14 2.08
CA TRP A 132 -11.10 -3.98 2.14
C TRP A 132 -11.95 -2.72 2.34
N ARG A 133 -11.41 -1.79 3.11
CA ARG A 133 -12.00 -0.51 3.46
C ARG A 133 -11.15 0.59 2.83
N ILE A 134 -11.83 1.69 2.53
CA ILE A 134 -11.28 2.89 1.93
C ILE A 134 -11.96 4.08 2.61
N GLY A 135 -11.23 5.16 2.82
CA GLY A 135 -11.77 6.36 3.45
C GLY A 135 -12.71 7.12 2.51
N SER A 136 -13.45 8.08 3.07
CA SER A 136 -14.37 8.96 2.33
C SER A 136 -13.67 9.84 1.30
N TRP A 137 -12.34 9.97 1.37
CA TRP A 137 -11.52 10.68 0.38
C TRP A 137 -11.82 10.23 -1.05
N ILE A 138 -12.19 8.95 -1.26
CA ILE A 138 -12.53 8.45 -2.60
C ILE A 138 -13.76 9.14 -3.20
N GLN A 139 -14.71 9.58 -2.36
CA GLN A 139 -15.89 10.29 -2.85
C GLN A 139 -15.55 11.71 -3.27
N LEU A 140 -14.58 12.34 -2.62
CA LEU A 140 -14.04 13.64 -3.04
C LEU A 140 -13.32 13.51 -4.37
N ALA A 141 -12.42 12.52 -4.48
CA ALA A 141 -11.68 12.25 -5.71
C ALA A 141 -12.62 11.98 -6.90
N MET A 142 -13.64 11.13 -6.70
CA MET A 142 -14.64 10.83 -7.73
C MET A 142 -15.52 12.04 -8.10
N ALA A 143 -15.71 13.00 -7.20
CA ALA A 143 -16.48 14.21 -7.48
C ALA A 143 -15.67 15.26 -8.27
N GLU A 144 -14.34 15.23 -8.20
CA GLU A 144 -13.45 16.14 -8.93
C GLU A 144 -13.19 15.68 -10.37
N GLU A 145 -13.38 14.39 -10.68
CA GLU A 145 -13.26 13.82 -12.02
C GLU A 145 -14.53 13.94 -12.89
N GLY A 146 -15.67 14.39 -12.32
CA GLY A 146 -16.98 14.48 -12.98
C GLY A 146 -17.38 15.89 -13.40
#